data_AF-A0A9W7AR08-F1
#
_entry.id   AF-A0A9W7AR08-F1
#
_cell.length_a   1.000
_cell.length_b   1.000
_cell.length_c   1.000
_cell.angle_alpha   90.00
_cell.angle_beta   90.00
_cell.angle_gamma   90.00
#
_symmetry.space_group_name_H-M   'P 1'
#
loop_
_entity.id
_entity.type
_entity.pdbx_description
1 polymer ?
#
loop_
_entity_poly.entity_id
_entity_poly.type
_entity_poly.pdbx_seq_one_letter_code
_entity_poly.pdbx_strand_id
1 'polypeptide(L)'
;MANPNPGFPGVDSTPESQMSHMSDDALPTALIDLRNKHGYVNQVIQYCETAYLSNDKKEIEAQTKEYMIDALSAVTKDIELISTNLTAFLDLQVTAIESLTPQLELVKNRIALVKAQHAQNRLQRTRKVVHSQVPEQKKEALPESEVSLNSRNLGDYQRIPLSERLKMLDGVGNCLSKV
;
A
#
# COMPACT_ATOMS: atom_id res chain seq x y z
N MET A 1 -53.84 -13.44 -22.50
CA MET A 1 -54.00 -13.89 -21.09
C MET A 1 -52.61 -14.07 -20.53
N ALA A 2 -52.12 -13.06 -19.81
CA ALA A 2 -50.82 -13.07 -19.14
C ALA A 2 -50.99 -13.75 -17.77
N ASN A 3 -50.17 -14.76 -17.49
CA ASN A 3 -50.10 -15.38 -16.17
C ASN A 3 -48.96 -14.68 -15.39
N PRO A 4 -49.22 -14.09 -14.21
CA PRO A 4 -48.20 -13.37 -13.48
C PRO A 4 -47.24 -14.36 -12.79
N ASN A 5 -45.96 -14.18 -13.05
CA ASN A 5 -44.86 -14.85 -12.38
C ASN A 5 -44.89 -14.49 -10.87
N PRO A 6 -44.89 -15.44 -9.93
CA PRO A 6 -44.87 -15.11 -8.51
C PRO A 6 -43.46 -14.62 -8.17
N GLY A 7 -43.34 -13.33 -7.90
CA GLY A 7 -42.12 -12.70 -7.44
C GLY A 7 -41.69 -13.27 -6.09
N PHE A 8 -40.44 -13.72 -6.03
CA PHE A 8 -39.72 -13.74 -4.76
C PHE A 8 -39.36 -12.30 -4.39
N PRO A 9 -39.64 -11.86 -3.15
CA PRO A 9 -39.36 -10.50 -2.70
C PRO A 9 -37.83 -10.31 -2.59
N GLY A 10 -37.37 -9.11 -2.92
CA GLY A 10 -35.96 -8.76 -3.07
C GLY A 10 -35.10 -9.20 -1.89
N VAL A 11 -34.14 -10.07 -2.18
CA VAL A 11 -32.91 -10.20 -1.41
C VAL A 11 -32.00 -9.10 -1.94
N ASP A 12 -31.63 -8.14 -1.08
CA ASP A 12 -30.67 -7.10 -1.44
C ASP A 12 -29.44 -7.75 -2.07
N SER A 13 -29.21 -7.48 -3.37
CA SER A 13 -28.19 -8.14 -4.21
C SER A 13 -26.78 -7.64 -3.93
N THR A 14 -26.53 -7.15 -2.71
CA THR A 14 -25.20 -6.74 -2.27
C THR A 14 -24.36 -7.98 -1.93
N PRO A 15 -23.07 -7.98 -2.27
CA PRO A 15 -22.17 -9.12 -2.02
C PRO A 15 -22.08 -9.46 -0.52
N GLU A 16 -22.27 -8.48 0.36
CA GLU A 16 -22.32 -8.65 1.82
C GLU A 16 -23.54 -9.46 2.27
N SER A 17 -24.73 -9.17 1.72
CA SER A 17 -25.96 -9.92 2.00
C SER A 17 -25.89 -11.35 1.47
N GLN A 18 -25.29 -11.53 0.29
CA GLN A 18 -25.04 -12.87 -0.27
C GLN A 18 -24.08 -13.67 0.61
N MET A 19 -23.01 -13.03 1.10
CA MET A 19 -22.04 -13.66 1.99
C MET A 19 -22.67 -14.05 3.34
N SER A 20 -23.50 -13.18 3.94
CA SER A 20 -24.23 -13.50 5.18
C SER A 20 -25.21 -14.64 4.97
N HIS A 21 -26.02 -14.63 3.90
CA HIS A 21 -26.93 -15.73 3.61
C HIS A 21 -26.19 -17.06 3.39
N MET A 22 -25.04 -17.05 2.73
CA MET A 22 -24.24 -18.26 2.52
C MET A 22 -23.63 -18.79 3.83
N SER A 23 -23.15 -17.89 4.69
CA SER A 23 -22.57 -18.22 6.00
C SER A 23 -23.60 -18.72 7.00
N ASP A 24 -24.74 -18.04 7.08
CA ASP A 24 -25.69 -18.20 8.18
C ASP A 24 -26.76 -19.26 7.87
N ASP A 25 -27.18 -19.36 6.60
CA ASP A 25 -28.25 -20.27 6.19
C ASP A 25 -27.74 -21.39 5.27
N ALA A 26 -27.17 -21.07 4.11
CA ALA A 26 -26.99 -22.05 3.04
C ALA A 26 -25.96 -23.14 3.36
N LEU A 27 -24.78 -22.77 3.89
CA LEU A 27 -23.74 -23.74 4.26
C LEU A 27 -24.14 -24.58 5.48
N PRO A 28 -24.62 -23.99 6.60
CA PRO A 28 -25.07 -24.78 7.75
C PRO A 28 -26.21 -25.73 7.40
N THR A 29 -27.20 -25.28 6.61
CA THR A 29 -28.33 -26.11 6.20
C THR A 29 -27.86 -27.31 5.37
N ALA A 30 -27.02 -27.09 4.35
CA ALA A 30 -26.50 -28.17 3.53
C ALA A 30 -25.68 -29.20 4.34
N LEU A 31 -24.91 -28.74 5.34
CA LEU A 31 -24.16 -29.61 6.25
C LEU A 31 -25.07 -30.40 7.21
N ILE A 32 -26.14 -29.77 7.70
CA ILE A 32 -27.16 -30.44 8.53
C ILE A 32 -27.89 -31.50 7.72
N ASP A 33 -28.27 -31.19 6.48
CA ASP A 33 -28.95 -32.12 5.58
C ASP A 33 -28.07 -33.34 5.26
N LEU A 34 -26.79 -33.12 4.97
CA LEU A 34 -25.82 -34.20 4.76
C LEU A 34 -25.70 -35.09 6.01
N ARG A 35 -25.64 -34.48 7.21
CA ARG A 35 -25.61 -35.23 8.48
C ARG A 35 -26.87 -36.04 8.70
N ASN A 36 -28.04 -35.47 8.40
CA ASN A 36 -29.32 -36.14 8.54
C ASN A 36 -29.41 -37.34 7.58
N LYS A 37 -28.96 -37.17 6.33
CA LYS A 37 -28.89 -38.27 5.35
C LYS A 37 -27.93 -39.37 5.78
N HIS A 38 -26.78 -39.05 6.37
CA HIS A 38 -25.91 -40.07 6.97
C HIS A 38 -26.65 -40.89 8.05
N GLY A 39 -27.47 -40.24 8.88
CA GLY A 39 -28.34 -40.92 9.85
C GLY A 39 -29.36 -41.84 9.18
N TYR A 40 -30.03 -41.36 8.13
CA TYR A 40 -30.99 -42.16 7.35
C TYR A 40 -30.33 -43.37 6.68
N VAL A 41 -29.16 -43.20 6.05
CA VAL A 41 -28.43 -44.30 5.41
C VAL A 41 -28.09 -45.41 6.42
N ASN A 42 -27.68 -45.05 7.65
CA ASN A 42 -27.44 -46.04 8.70
C ASN A 42 -28.72 -46.81 9.09
N GLN A 43 -29.88 -46.15 9.12
CA GLN A 43 -31.16 -46.82 9.38
C GLN A 43 -31.53 -47.79 8.25
N VAL A 44 -31.31 -47.38 6.99
CA VAL A 44 -31.53 -48.24 5.82
C VAL A 44 -30.60 -49.45 5.83
N ILE A 45 -29.33 -49.28 6.20
CA ILE A 45 -28.39 -50.40 6.36
C ILE A 45 -28.90 -51.39 7.42
N GLN A 46 -29.30 -50.93 8.60
CA GLN A 46 -29.84 -51.78 9.65
C GLN A 46 -31.13 -52.50 9.20
N TYR A 47 -31.99 -51.82 8.45
CA TYR A 47 -33.18 -52.42 7.85
C TYR A 47 -32.80 -53.54 6.86
N CYS A 48 -31.88 -53.27 5.94
CA CYS A 48 -31.41 -54.27 4.97
C CYS A 48 -30.79 -55.49 5.66
N GLU A 49 -29.97 -55.29 6.69
CA GLU A 49 -29.36 -56.39 7.46
C GLU A 49 -30.41 -57.26 8.17
N THR A 50 -31.37 -56.64 8.86
CA THR A 50 -32.43 -57.35 9.58
C THR A 50 -33.41 -58.05 8.64
N ALA A 51 -33.78 -57.39 7.54
CA ALA A 51 -34.66 -57.95 6.53
C ALA A 51 -34.00 -59.12 5.78
N TYR A 52 -32.69 -59.07 5.52
CA TYR A 52 -31.96 -60.15 4.85
C TYR A 52 -31.94 -61.45 5.66
N LEU A 53 -31.94 -61.34 6.99
CA LEU A 53 -32.01 -62.50 7.89
C LEU A 53 -33.42 -63.11 7.99
N SER A 54 -34.46 -62.31 7.71
CA SER A 54 -35.85 -62.65 8.03
C SER A 54 -36.74 -62.90 6.81
N ASN A 55 -36.40 -62.35 5.64
CA ASN A 55 -37.21 -62.35 4.42
C ASN A 55 -36.51 -63.07 3.24
N ASP A 56 -37.09 -63.00 2.04
CA ASP A 56 -36.49 -63.54 0.82
C ASP A 56 -35.20 -62.79 0.46
N LYS A 57 -34.09 -63.52 0.56
CA LYS A 57 -32.73 -62.98 0.34
C LYS A 57 -32.56 -62.34 -1.03
N LYS A 58 -33.17 -62.88 -2.09
CA LYS A 58 -33.00 -62.35 -3.45
C LYS A 58 -33.69 -61.00 -3.62
N GLU A 59 -34.88 -60.85 -3.03
CA GLU A 59 -35.63 -59.60 -3.07
C GLU A 59 -34.92 -58.52 -2.25
N ILE A 60 -34.50 -58.85 -1.03
CA ILE A 60 -33.78 -57.90 -0.17
C ILE A 60 -32.43 -57.50 -0.78
N GLU A 61 -31.71 -58.41 -1.44
CA GLU A 61 -30.47 -58.07 -2.13
C GLU A 61 -30.70 -57.05 -3.26
N ALA A 62 -31.78 -57.22 -4.05
CA ALA A 62 -32.13 -56.27 -5.10
C ALA A 62 -32.49 -54.89 -4.52
N GLN A 63 -33.36 -54.85 -3.50
CA GLN A 63 -33.72 -53.59 -2.82
C GLN A 63 -32.50 -52.90 -2.19
N THR A 64 -31.60 -53.67 -1.60
CA THR A 64 -30.36 -53.13 -0.99
C THR A 64 -29.48 -52.46 -2.04
N LYS A 65 -29.36 -53.03 -3.24
CA LYS A 65 -28.60 -52.41 -4.34
C LYS A 65 -29.22 -51.08 -4.77
N GLU A 66 -30.54 -51.00 -4.88
CA GLU A 66 -31.23 -49.75 -5.20
C GLU A 66 -31.00 -48.68 -4.12
N TYR A 67 -31.17 -49.05 -2.84
CA TYR A 67 -30.91 -48.14 -1.73
C TYR A 67 -29.46 -47.66 -1.67
N MET A 68 -28.48 -48.52 -1.97
CA MET A 68 -27.07 -48.11 -2.02
C MET A 68 -26.81 -47.10 -3.15
N ILE A 69 -27.39 -47.31 -4.33
CA ILE A 69 -27.24 -46.38 -5.47
C ILE A 69 -27.87 -45.04 -5.14
N ASP A 70 -29.07 -45.03 -4.57
CA ASP A 70 -29.77 -43.81 -4.19
C ASP A 70 -29.03 -43.04 -3.09
N ALA A 71 -28.58 -43.74 -2.04
CA ALA A 71 -27.76 -43.16 -0.97
C ALA A 71 -26.48 -42.53 -1.50
N LEU A 72 -25.75 -43.24 -2.38
CA LEU A 72 -24.52 -42.73 -2.97
C LEU A 72 -24.78 -41.49 -3.85
N SER A 73 -25.84 -41.52 -4.65
CA SER A 73 -26.26 -40.40 -5.50
C SER A 73 -26.64 -39.18 -4.66
N ALA A 74 -27.42 -39.37 -3.60
CA ALA A 74 -27.85 -38.30 -2.71
C ALA A 74 -26.66 -37.65 -1.98
N VAL A 75 -25.74 -38.45 -1.43
CA VAL A 75 -24.54 -37.95 -0.75
C VAL A 75 -23.63 -37.21 -1.71
N THR A 76 -23.45 -37.72 -2.94
CA THR A 76 -22.60 -37.07 -3.96
C THR A 76 -23.15 -35.69 -4.34
N LYS A 77 -24.46 -35.58 -4.56
CA LYS A 77 -25.12 -34.30 -4.87
C LYS A 77 -24.97 -33.29 -3.74
N ASP A 78 -25.08 -33.73 -2.49
CA ASP A 78 -24.90 -32.84 -1.34
C ASP A 78 -23.46 -32.34 -1.21
N ILE A 79 -22.47 -33.23 -1.42
CA ILE A 79 -21.06 -32.85 -1.43
C ILE A 79 -20.79 -31.83 -2.55
N GLU A 80 -21.34 -32.06 -3.74
CA GLU A 80 -21.23 -31.12 -4.86
C GLU A 80 -21.86 -29.76 -4.53
N LEU A 81 -23.05 -29.75 -3.93
CA LEU A 81 -23.72 -28.53 -3.51
C LEU A 81 -22.91 -27.78 -2.44
N ILE A 82 -22.43 -28.47 -1.42
CA ILE A 82 -21.59 -27.88 -0.35
C ILE A 82 -20.30 -27.31 -0.95
N SER A 83 -19.64 -28.06 -1.84
CA SER A 83 -18.42 -27.61 -2.50
C SER A 83 -18.66 -26.36 -3.35
N THR A 84 -19.77 -26.32 -4.07
CA THR A 84 -20.16 -25.16 -4.90
C THR A 84 -20.42 -23.94 -4.02
N ASN A 85 -21.19 -24.10 -2.94
CA ASN A 85 -21.45 -23.03 -1.99
C ASN A 85 -20.17 -22.54 -1.30
N LEU A 86 -19.26 -23.44 -0.92
CA LEU A 86 -17.98 -23.06 -0.32
C LEU A 86 -17.10 -22.26 -1.29
N THR A 87 -17.04 -22.70 -2.55
CA THR A 87 -16.26 -22.00 -3.58
C THR A 87 -16.78 -20.59 -3.78
N ALA A 88 -18.10 -20.45 -3.99
CA ALA A 88 -18.71 -19.14 -4.19
C ALA A 88 -18.58 -18.23 -2.96
N PHE A 89 -18.64 -18.78 -1.74
CA PHE A 89 -18.42 -18.02 -0.51
C PHE A 89 -16.98 -17.50 -0.41
N LEU A 90 -16.00 -18.32 -0.77
CA LEU A 90 -14.59 -17.93 -0.79
C LEU A 90 -14.32 -16.87 -1.87
N ASP A 91 -14.89 -17.00 -3.06
CA ASP A 91 -14.75 -16.00 -4.13
C ASP A 91 -15.29 -14.63 -3.71
N LEU A 92 -16.44 -14.61 -3.01
CA LEU A 92 -16.97 -13.38 -2.43
C LEU A 92 -16.02 -12.77 -1.38
N GLN A 93 -15.39 -13.61 -0.53
CA GLN A 93 -14.40 -13.12 0.45
C GLN A 93 -13.16 -12.55 -0.21
N VAL A 94 -12.64 -13.23 -1.24
CA VAL A 94 -11.49 -12.75 -2.01
C VAL A 94 -11.81 -11.39 -2.62
N THR A 95 -12.97 -11.26 -3.28
CA THR A 95 -13.43 -10.00 -3.87
C THR A 95 -13.55 -8.88 -2.83
N ALA A 96 -14.09 -9.19 -1.63
CA ALA A 96 -14.19 -8.23 -0.55
C ALA A 96 -12.80 -7.77 -0.07
N ILE A 97 -11.84 -8.68 0.11
CA ILE A 97 -10.46 -8.36 0.52
C ILE A 97 -9.74 -7.52 -0.56
N GLU A 98 -9.91 -7.90 -1.83
CA GLU A 98 -9.36 -7.13 -2.96
C GLU A 98 -9.92 -5.71 -2.99
N SER A 99 -11.20 -5.53 -2.64
CA SER A 99 -11.82 -4.19 -2.56
C SER A 99 -11.32 -3.34 -1.38
N LEU A 100 -10.88 -3.97 -0.29
CA LEU A 100 -10.33 -3.28 0.89
C LEU A 100 -8.91 -2.77 0.67
N THR A 101 -8.12 -3.48 -0.14
CA THR A 101 -6.73 -3.13 -0.44
C THR A 101 -6.55 -1.69 -0.96
N PRO A 102 -7.26 -1.23 -2.02
CA PRO A 102 -7.14 0.14 -2.50
C PRO A 102 -7.67 1.17 -1.51
N GLN A 103 -8.67 0.82 -0.70
CA GLN A 103 -9.18 1.71 0.35
C GLN A 103 -8.13 1.95 1.44
N LEU A 104 -7.40 0.89 1.85
CA LEU A 104 -6.30 1.01 2.79
C LEU A 104 -5.13 1.82 2.22
N GLU A 105 -4.78 1.63 0.95
CA GLU A 105 -3.76 2.44 0.29
C GLU A 105 -4.18 3.92 0.20
N LEU A 106 -5.45 4.22 -0.07
CA LEU A 106 -5.98 5.59 -0.04
C LEU A 106 -5.81 6.22 1.36
N VAL A 107 -6.19 5.50 2.41
CA VAL A 107 -6.06 5.96 3.81
C VAL A 107 -4.59 6.18 4.17
N LYS A 108 -3.72 5.24 3.83
CA LYS A 108 -2.27 5.34 4.02
C LYS A 108 -1.69 6.57 3.33
N ASN A 109 -2.06 6.81 2.07
CA ASN A 109 -1.62 7.99 1.30
C ASN A 109 -2.12 9.30 1.91
N ARG A 110 -3.38 9.34 2.37
CA ARG A 110 -3.93 10.50 3.09
C ARG A 110 -3.17 10.77 4.39
N ILE A 111 -2.88 9.75 5.18
CA ILE A 111 -2.10 9.87 6.41
C ILE A 111 -0.68 10.37 6.10
N ALA A 112 -0.04 9.83 5.06
CA ALA A 112 1.29 10.28 4.64
C ALA A 112 1.31 11.76 4.25
N LEU A 113 0.30 12.21 3.49
CA LEU A 113 0.14 13.61 3.10
C LEU A 113 -0.06 14.51 4.32
N VAL A 114 -0.95 14.14 5.25
CA VAL A 114 -1.17 14.91 6.49
C VAL A 114 0.10 14.96 7.34
N LYS A 115 0.84 13.85 7.44
CA LYS A 115 2.14 13.82 8.14
C LYS A 115 3.16 14.73 7.48
N ALA A 116 3.26 14.72 6.15
CA ALA A 116 4.17 15.59 5.41
C ALA A 116 3.82 17.06 5.58
N GLN A 117 2.53 17.42 5.46
CA GLN A 117 2.04 18.78 5.68
C GLN A 117 2.29 19.25 7.12
N HIS A 118 2.04 18.39 8.11
CA HIS A 118 2.31 18.71 9.50
C HIS A 118 3.81 18.93 9.75
N ALA A 119 4.67 18.08 9.18
CA ALA A 119 6.11 18.23 9.27
C ALA A 119 6.59 19.53 8.59
N GLN A 120 6.05 19.88 7.42
CA GLN A 120 6.35 21.12 6.71
C GLN A 120 5.91 22.35 7.52
N ASN A 121 4.69 22.34 8.07
CA ASN A 121 4.20 23.43 8.93
C ASN A 121 5.06 23.60 10.17
N ARG A 122 5.48 22.49 10.81
CA ARG A 122 6.39 22.52 11.95
C ARG A 122 7.73 23.10 11.54
N LEU A 123 8.31 22.65 10.43
CA LEU A 123 9.54 23.18 9.88
C LEU A 123 9.45 24.68 9.61
N GLN A 124 8.38 25.17 8.99
CA GLN A 124 8.17 26.60 8.74
C GLN A 124 8.11 27.42 10.04
N ARG A 125 7.46 26.88 11.09
CA ARG A 125 7.41 27.54 12.41
C ARG A 125 8.76 27.54 13.14
N THR A 126 9.49 26.42 13.07
CA THR A 126 10.80 26.28 13.73
C THR A 126 11.94 26.92 12.94
N ARG A 127 11.79 27.05 11.63
CA ARG A 127 12.67 27.83 10.77
C ARG A 127 12.40 29.28 11.12
N LYS A 128 13.05 29.75 12.19
CA LYS A 128 13.20 31.16 12.49
C LYS A 128 13.45 31.85 11.17
N VAL A 129 12.72 32.94 10.96
CA VAL A 129 12.86 33.88 9.86
C VAL A 129 14.35 34.18 9.66
N VAL A 130 15.05 33.37 8.86
CA VAL A 130 16.32 33.75 8.25
C VAL A 130 15.88 34.66 7.11
N HIS A 131 15.44 35.86 7.48
CA HIS A 131 15.34 36.95 6.53
C HIS A 131 16.74 37.12 5.97
N SER A 132 16.90 36.69 4.72
CA SER A 132 17.58 37.48 3.70
C SER A 132 18.98 38.00 4.03
N GLN A 133 19.73 37.32 4.88
CA GLN A 133 21.17 37.49 4.92
C GLN A 133 21.74 36.23 4.30
N VAL A 134 21.95 36.29 2.99
CA VAL A 134 23.08 35.56 2.38
C VAL A 134 24.26 35.86 3.30
N PRO A 135 24.95 34.87 3.89
CA PRO A 135 26.12 35.18 4.68
C PRO A 135 27.06 35.96 3.76
N GLU A 136 27.20 37.27 4.02
CA GLU A 136 28.23 38.06 3.37
C GLU A 136 29.53 37.35 3.72
N GLN A 137 30.14 36.71 2.73
CA GLN A 137 31.51 36.28 2.87
C GLN A 137 32.29 37.55 3.16
N LYS A 138 32.74 37.71 4.42
CA LYS A 138 33.70 38.75 4.75
C LYS A 138 34.87 38.56 3.79
N LYS A 139 35.00 39.48 2.83
CA LYS A 139 36.27 39.65 2.13
C LYS A 139 37.23 40.08 3.23
N GLU A 140 38.08 39.17 3.69
CA GLU A 140 39.21 39.51 4.53
C GLU A 140 40.11 40.42 3.69
N ALA A 141 39.89 41.73 3.80
CA ALA A 141 40.87 42.69 3.35
C ALA A 141 42.08 42.51 4.27
N LEU A 142 43.23 42.14 3.70
CA LEU A 142 44.48 42.15 4.46
C LEU A 142 44.69 43.57 5.02
N PRO A 143 45.13 43.71 6.28
CA PRO A 143 45.49 45.02 6.82
C PRO A 143 46.60 45.64 5.96
N GLU A 144 46.60 46.96 5.82
CA GLU A 144 47.52 47.70 4.93
C GLU A 144 49.01 47.35 5.14
N SER A 145 49.38 46.84 6.31
CA SER A 145 50.74 46.39 6.64
C SER A 145 51.17 45.10 5.93
N GLU A 146 50.24 44.29 5.43
CA GLU A 146 50.50 43.00 4.79
C GLU A 146 50.33 43.03 3.26
N VAL A 147 50.08 44.21 2.70
CA VAL A 147 50.05 44.42 1.25
C VAL A 147 51.47 44.21 0.71
N SER A 148 51.70 43.06 0.09
CA SER A 148 52.99 42.67 -0.51
C SER A 148 53.55 43.82 -1.36
N LEU A 149 54.84 44.15 -1.18
CA LEU A 149 55.55 45.22 -1.90
C LEU A 149 55.36 45.14 -3.43
N ASN A 150 55.10 43.94 -3.96
CA ASN A 150 54.88 43.65 -5.37
C ASN A 150 53.47 43.99 -5.88
N SER A 151 52.55 44.41 -5.00
CA SER A 151 51.16 44.74 -5.35
C SER A 151 50.85 46.24 -5.28
N ARG A 152 51.86 47.08 -5.04
CA ARG A 152 51.70 48.52 -5.11
C ARG A 152 51.53 48.95 -6.56
N ASN A 153 50.52 49.77 -6.82
CA ASN A 153 50.31 50.39 -8.13
C ASN A 153 51.57 51.16 -8.52
N LEU A 154 52.30 50.66 -9.51
CA LEU A 154 53.41 51.40 -10.12
C LEU A 154 52.80 52.60 -10.84
N GLY A 155 53.21 53.81 -10.43
CA GLY A 155 52.80 55.02 -11.15
C GLY A 155 53.26 55.00 -12.60
N ASP A 156 52.55 55.72 -13.46
CA ASP A 156 52.86 55.79 -14.89
C ASP A 156 54.32 56.20 -15.13
N TYR A 157 54.99 55.52 -16.06
CA TYR A 157 56.39 55.81 -16.37
C TYR A 157 56.54 57.16 -17.07
N GLN A 158 57.23 58.10 -16.42
CA GLN A 158 57.54 59.42 -16.99
C GLN A 158 59.02 59.52 -17.35
N ARG A 159 59.33 59.89 -18.60
CA ARG A 159 60.70 60.15 -19.04
C ARG A 159 61.15 61.51 -18.50
N ILE A 160 62.01 61.50 -17.49
CA ILE A 160 62.58 62.71 -16.89
C ILE A 160 64.01 62.91 -17.44
N PRO A 161 64.38 64.11 -17.94
CA PRO A 161 65.74 64.41 -18.37
C PRO A 161 66.75 64.22 -17.24
N LEU A 162 67.96 63.73 -17.57
CA LEU A 162 68.97 63.37 -16.58
C LEU A 162 69.37 64.57 -15.69
N SER A 163 69.37 65.78 -16.25
CA SER A 163 69.69 67.03 -15.54
C SER A 163 68.72 67.33 -14.40
N GLU A 164 67.44 67.04 -14.59
CA GLU A 164 66.40 67.25 -13.56
C GLU A 164 66.49 66.18 -12.47
N ARG A 165 66.83 64.94 -12.86
CA ARG A 165 67.04 63.84 -11.91
C ARG A 165 68.29 64.05 -11.03
N LEU A 166 69.35 64.64 -11.58
CA LEU A 166 70.56 64.98 -10.83
C LEU A 166 70.34 66.11 -9.83
N LYS A 167 69.49 67.10 -10.15
CA LYS A 167 69.11 68.16 -9.20
C LYS A 167 68.42 67.65 -7.93
N MET A 168 67.73 66.51 -8.00
CA MET A 168 67.13 65.91 -6.79
C MET A 168 68.17 65.48 -5.75
N LEU A 169 69.44 65.35 -6.14
CA LEU A 169 70.56 65.00 -5.26
C LEU A 169 71.29 66.24 -4.72
N ASP A 170 71.00 67.45 -5.19
CA ASP A 170 71.64 68.68 -4.71
C ASP A 170 71.29 69.00 -3.25
N GLY A 171 70.23 68.42 -2.71
CA GLY A 171 69.85 68.52 -1.29
C GLY A 171 70.47 67.44 -0.39
N VAL A 172 71.27 66.53 -0.94
CA VAL A 172 71.83 65.38 -0.21
C VAL A 172 73.36 65.51 -0.16
N GLY A 173 73.88 65.88 1.01
CA GLY A 173 75.31 66.10 1.25
C GLY A 173 75.76 67.55 0.98
N ASN A 174 77.06 67.76 0.77
CA ASN A 174 77.60 69.09 0.45
C ASN A 174 77.50 69.33 -1.06
N CYS A 175 76.55 70.18 -1.47
CA CYS A 175 76.39 70.58 -2.86
C CYS A 175 77.41 71.66 -3.28
N LEU A 176 77.91 71.55 -4.51
CA LEU A 176 78.91 72.47 -5.10
C LEU A 176 78.29 73.74 -5.71
N SER A 177 76.97 73.96 -5.59
CA SER A 177 76.27 75.09 -6.21
C SER A 177 76.20 76.32 -5.29
N LYS A 178 77.36 76.84 -4.89
CA LYS A 178 77.50 78.23 -4.42
C LYS A 178 78.84 78.82 -4.87
N VAL A 179 78.86 79.37 -6.09
CA VAL A 179 79.46 80.67 -6.46
C VAL A 179 78.66 81.23 -7.62
#